data_AF-A0A6M3GVI3-F1
#
_entry.id   AF-A0A6M3GVI3-F1
#
_cell.length_a   1.000
_cell.length_b   1.000
_cell.length_c   1.000
_cell.angle_alpha   90.00
_cell.angle_beta   90.00
_cell.angle_gamma   90.00
#
_symmetry.space_group_name_H-M   'P 1'
#
loop_
_entity.id
_entity.type
_entity.pdbx_description
1 polymer ?
#
loop_
_entity_poly.entity_id
_entity_poly.type
_entity_poly.pdbx_seq_one_letter_code
_entity_poly.pdbx_strand_id
1 'polypeptide(L)'
;MIDDINSDRATMATNCIMFKDRLDVVAYTDMVVPVRMRFIFRQPPLTYTSNIFSLPFTTSVWVAIVVCSAATTLALFFTSMWEVRIERNPTQLDGSISDALLLTLSAVAQQGCFIEPRRAPGRIIEWFLFLALMALYAAYSANI
;
A
#
# COMPACT_ATOMS: atom_id res chain seq x y z
N MET A 1 -19.43 6.67 48.42
CA MET A 1 -19.03 5.28 48.75
C MET A 1 -18.15 5.22 49.99
N ILE A 2 -16.94 5.78 49.99
CA ILE A 2 -16.08 5.75 51.19
C ILE A 2 -16.66 6.60 52.32
N ASP A 3 -17.16 7.79 51.99
CA ASP A 3 -17.84 8.67 52.95
C ASP A 3 -19.11 8.03 53.55
N ASP A 4 -19.82 7.22 52.76
CA ASP A 4 -21.01 6.49 53.23
C ASP A 4 -20.66 5.37 54.22
N ILE A 5 -19.48 4.77 54.09
CA ILE A 5 -18.96 3.80 55.08
C ILE A 5 -18.53 4.53 56.35
N ASN A 6 -17.87 5.68 56.21
CA ASN A 6 -17.40 6.48 57.35
C ASN A 6 -18.55 7.10 58.17
N SER A 7 -19.69 7.39 57.53
CA SER A 7 -20.88 7.98 58.15
C SER A 7 -21.94 6.96 58.56
N ASP A 8 -21.60 5.67 58.59
CA ASP A 8 -22.50 4.55 58.92
C ASP A 8 -23.78 4.47 58.05
N ARG A 9 -23.73 5.02 56.84
CA ARG A 9 -24.82 4.96 55.85
C ARG A 9 -24.76 3.70 54.99
N ALA A 10 -23.59 3.09 54.86
CA ALA A 10 -23.37 1.87 54.09
C ALA A 10 -22.42 0.91 54.83
N THR A 11 -22.70 -0.39 54.77
CA THR A 11 -21.90 -1.41 55.46
C THR A 11 -20.76 -1.98 54.61
N MET A 12 -20.88 -1.99 53.28
CA MET A 12 -19.88 -2.54 52.36
C MET A 12 -19.85 -1.79 51.02
N ALA A 13 -18.70 -1.83 50.32
CA ALA A 13 -18.52 -1.28 48.97
C ALA A 13 -17.60 -2.17 48.11
N THR A 14 -17.86 -2.26 46.81
CA THR A 14 -17.17 -3.18 45.89
C THR A 14 -16.30 -2.52 44.82
N ASN A 15 -16.49 -1.23 44.52
CA ASN A 15 -15.74 -0.50 43.48
C ASN A 15 -14.78 0.55 44.07
N CYS A 16 -13.95 0.15 45.03
CA CYS A 16 -13.00 1.05 45.67
C CYS A 16 -11.55 0.63 45.36
N ILE A 17 -10.83 1.52 44.67
CA ILE A 17 -9.38 1.37 44.48
C ILE A 17 -8.69 1.66 45.82
N MET A 18 -7.73 0.81 46.18
CA MET A 18 -6.91 0.97 47.38
C MET A 18 -5.96 2.16 47.19
N PHE A 19 -6.01 3.12 48.11
CA PHE A 19 -5.03 4.19 48.23
C PHE A 19 -4.54 4.21 49.68
N LYS A 20 -3.25 4.53 49.87
CA LYS A 20 -2.62 4.53 51.21
C LYS A 20 -3.37 5.40 52.20
N ASP A 21 -3.79 6.59 51.77
CA ASP A 21 -4.49 7.58 52.60
C ASP A 21 -5.91 7.15 53.02
N ARG A 22 -6.44 6.07 52.45
CA ARG A 22 -7.80 5.56 52.73
C ARG A 22 -7.82 4.36 53.67
N LEU A 23 -6.65 3.83 54.03
CA LEU A 23 -6.52 2.69 54.93
C LEU A 23 -6.87 3.02 56.39
N ASP A 24 -6.82 4.30 56.77
CA ASP A 24 -7.16 4.75 58.12
C ASP A 24 -8.68 4.76 58.37
N VAL A 25 -9.49 4.74 57.30
CA VAL A 25 -10.96 4.88 57.35
C VAL A 25 -11.70 3.61 56.94
N VAL A 26 -11.15 2.84 55.99
CA VAL A 26 -11.83 1.65 55.44
C VAL A 26 -10.86 0.47 55.34
N ALA A 27 -11.31 -0.70 55.79
CA ALA A 27 -10.61 -1.96 55.60
C ALA A 27 -10.94 -2.55 54.22
N TYR A 28 -9.90 -2.98 53.50
CA TYR A 28 -10.02 -3.59 52.17
C TYR A 28 -9.79 -5.09 52.25
N THR A 29 -10.51 -5.86 51.45
CA THR A 29 -10.19 -7.27 51.17
C THR A 29 -9.06 -7.37 50.15
N ASP A 30 -8.52 -8.58 49.96
CA ASP A 30 -7.48 -8.81 48.96
C ASP A 30 -7.96 -8.44 47.55
N MET A 31 -7.03 -7.96 46.72
CA MET A 31 -7.34 -7.49 45.37
C MET A 31 -7.66 -8.66 44.46
N VAL A 32 -8.92 -8.74 44.02
CA VAL A 32 -9.39 -9.78 43.08
C VAL A 32 -8.69 -9.65 41.71
N VAL A 33 -8.33 -8.43 41.29
CA VAL A 33 -7.67 -8.14 40.01
C VAL A 33 -6.61 -7.04 40.20
N PRO A 34 -5.39 -7.17 39.64
CA PRO A 34 -4.38 -6.13 39.72
C PRO A 34 -4.77 -4.89 38.90
N VAL A 35 -4.86 -3.73 39.56
CA VAL A 35 -5.10 -2.44 38.90
C VAL A 35 -3.78 -1.86 38.36
N ARG A 36 -3.79 -1.43 37.10
CA ARG A 36 -2.62 -0.78 36.46
C ARG A 36 -3.08 0.49 35.75
N MET A 37 -2.34 1.57 35.94
CA MET A 37 -2.52 2.80 35.16
C MET A 37 -2.08 2.55 33.72
N ARG A 38 -2.94 2.87 32.75
CA ARG A 38 -2.64 2.78 31.32
C ARG A 38 -3.01 4.09 30.66
N PHE A 39 -2.17 4.52 29.72
CA PHE A 39 -2.51 5.63 28.84
C PHE A 39 -3.31 5.10 27.65
N ILE A 40 -4.47 5.69 27.42
CA ILE A 40 -5.32 5.40 26.27
C ILE A 40 -5.17 6.57 25.31
N PHE A 41 -4.53 6.33 24.18
CA PHE A 41 -4.43 7.30 23.10
C PHE A 41 -5.43 6.95 22.00
N ARG A 42 -5.97 7.98 21.35
CA ARG A 42 -6.77 7.80 20.13
C ARG A 42 -5.83 7.33 19.01
N GLN A 43 -6.24 6.31 18.26
CA GLN A 43 -5.49 5.89 17.07
C GLN A 43 -5.38 7.08 16.11
N PRO A 44 -4.16 7.48 15.71
CA PRO A 44 -3.99 8.54 14.73
C PRO A 44 -4.57 8.07 13.38
N PRO A 45 -5.21 8.96 12.59
CA PRO A 45 -5.75 8.55 11.30
C PRO A 45 -4.59 8.23 10.33
N LEU A 46 -4.70 7.14 9.59
CA LEU A 46 -3.64 6.62 8.70
C LEU A 46 -3.14 7.65 7.67
N THR A 47 -4.01 8.56 7.25
CA THR A 47 -3.72 9.63 6.29
C THR A 47 -2.70 10.65 6.82
N TYR A 48 -2.56 10.79 8.16
CA TYR A 48 -1.59 11.72 8.76
C TYR A 48 -0.17 11.16 8.76
N THR A 49 0.03 9.86 8.57
CA THR A 49 1.35 9.22 8.69
C THR A 49 1.96 8.85 7.34
N SER A 50 1.14 8.56 6.32
CA SER A 50 1.64 8.10 5.02
C SER A 50 0.61 8.25 3.91
N ASN A 51 1.07 8.50 2.68
CA ASN A 51 0.22 8.48 1.50
C ASN A 51 -0.20 7.03 1.19
N ILE A 52 -1.50 6.77 1.30
CA ILE A 52 -2.12 5.44 1.12
C ILE A 52 -1.86 4.88 -0.28
N PHE A 53 -1.71 5.73 -1.30
CA PHE A 53 -1.46 5.29 -2.68
C PHE A 53 -0.01 4.82 -2.92
N SER A 54 0.96 5.32 -2.16
CA SER A 54 2.36 4.87 -2.27
C SER A 54 2.70 3.73 -1.31
N LEU A 55 1.84 3.48 -0.32
CA LEU A 55 2.02 2.50 0.75
C LEU A 55 2.17 1.03 0.28
N PRO A 56 1.46 0.57 -0.77
CA PRO A 56 1.46 -0.85 -1.13
C PRO A 56 2.83 -1.39 -1.57
N PHE A 57 3.75 -0.52 -1.99
CA PHE A 57 5.10 -0.92 -2.43
C PHE A 57 6.17 -0.09 -1.75
N THR A 58 7.32 -0.71 -1.49
CA THR A 58 8.51 0.00 -1.04
C THR A 58 9.05 0.90 -2.13
N THR A 59 9.80 1.95 -1.76
CA THR A 59 10.40 2.89 -2.71
C THR A 59 11.31 2.19 -3.73
N SER A 60 11.99 1.11 -3.33
CA SER A 60 12.81 0.30 -4.23
C SER A 60 11.99 -0.38 -5.34
N VAL A 61 10.77 -0.85 -5.02
CA VAL A 61 9.88 -1.49 -6.01
C VAL A 61 9.35 -0.44 -6.98
N TRP A 62 8.97 0.74 -6.50
CA TRP A 62 8.59 1.86 -7.37
C TRP A 62 9.69 2.23 -8.36
N VAL A 63 10.94 2.35 -7.89
CA VAL A 63 12.09 2.61 -8.76
C VAL A 63 12.29 1.46 -9.76
N ALA A 64 12.17 0.21 -9.33
CA ALA A 64 12.28 -0.94 -10.23
C ALA A 64 11.22 -0.95 -11.33
N ILE A 65 9.96 -0.58 -11.03
CA ILE A 65 8.89 -0.45 -12.02
C ILE A 65 9.27 0.58 -13.10
N VAL A 66 9.76 1.76 -12.68
CA VAL A 66 10.17 2.82 -13.61
C VAL A 66 11.38 2.41 -14.46
N VAL A 67 12.36 1.73 -13.87
CA VAL A 67 13.53 1.24 -14.61
C VAL A 67 13.15 0.15 -15.59
N CYS A 68 12.33 -0.82 -15.18
CA CYS A 68 11.86 -1.90 -16.04
C CYS A 68 10.98 -1.38 -17.18
N SER A 69 10.08 -0.42 -16.92
CA SER A 69 9.27 0.19 -17.97
C SER A 69 10.14 0.93 -18.98
N ALA A 70 11.09 1.75 -18.53
CA ALA A 70 12.05 2.42 -19.41
C ALA A 70 12.89 1.43 -20.23
N ALA A 71 13.35 0.33 -19.63
CA ALA A 71 14.09 -0.71 -20.33
C ALA A 71 13.23 -1.38 -21.42
N THR A 72 11.95 -1.65 -21.13
CA THR A 72 11.01 -2.22 -22.11
C THR A 72 10.72 -1.23 -23.24
N THR A 73 10.62 0.06 -22.96
CA THR A 73 10.49 1.11 -23.98
C THR A 73 11.69 1.10 -24.93
N LEU A 74 12.92 1.03 -24.40
CA LEU A 74 14.12 0.97 -25.22
C LEU A 74 14.17 -0.29 -26.07
N ALA A 75 13.82 -1.45 -25.50
CA ALA A 75 13.74 -2.70 -26.24
C ALA A 75 12.73 -2.62 -27.39
N LEU A 76 11.52 -2.10 -27.11
CA LEU A 76 10.49 -1.89 -28.12
C LEU A 76 10.93 -0.90 -29.21
N PHE A 77 11.60 0.19 -28.83
CA PHE A 77 12.17 1.15 -29.77
C PHE A 77 13.18 0.48 -30.72
N PHE A 78 14.12 -0.31 -30.20
CA PHE A 78 15.07 -1.04 -31.05
C PHE A 78 14.37 -2.04 -31.97
N THR A 79 13.38 -2.78 -31.47
CA THR A 79 12.61 -3.71 -32.32
C THR A 79 11.81 -2.99 -33.39
N SER A 80 11.23 -1.83 -33.08
CA SER A 80 10.48 -1.01 -34.02
C SER A 80 11.38 -0.42 -35.10
N MET A 81 12.57 0.10 -34.74
CA MET A 81 13.55 0.55 -35.72
C MET A 81 13.96 -0.56 -36.70
N TRP A 82 14.10 -1.80 -36.20
CA TRP A 82 14.39 -2.95 -37.03
C TRP A 82 13.22 -3.33 -37.94
N GLU A 83 12.00 -3.33 -37.39
CA GLU A 83 10.77 -3.68 -38.11
C GLU A 83 10.47 -2.71 -39.25
N VAL A 84 10.61 -1.41 -39.02
CA VAL A 84 10.41 -0.35 -40.03
C VAL A 84 11.39 -0.46 -41.20
N ARG A 85 12.59 -1.02 -41.00
CA ARG A 85 13.55 -1.27 -42.08
C ARG A 85 13.15 -2.43 -42.99
N ILE A 86 12.38 -3.38 -42.47
CA ILE A 86 11.93 -4.56 -43.21
C ILE A 86 10.65 -4.22 -43.97
N GLU A 87 9.68 -3.60 -43.32
CA GLU A 87 8.36 -3.36 -43.86
C GLU A 87 7.75 -2.11 -43.21
N ARG A 88 7.03 -1.30 -43.98
CA ARG A 88 6.31 -0.12 -43.46
C ARG A 88 4.81 -0.35 -43.55
N ASN A 89 4.16 -0.48 -42.41
CA ASN A 89 2.71 -0.56 -42.29
C ASN A 89 2.17 0.64 -41.48
N PRO A 90 1.02 1.24 -41.85
CA PRO A 90 0.47 2.42 -41.18
C PRO A 90 -0.10 2.13 -39.78
N THR A 91 -0.09 0.87 -39.34
CA THR A 91 -0.64 0.41 -38.05
C THR A 91 0.44 -0.16 -37.13
N GLN A 92 1.71 -0.05 -37.51
CA GLN A 92 2.85 -0.48 -36.70
C GLN A 92 3.58 0.74 -36.15
N LEU A 93 4.48 0.54 -35.17
CA LEU A 93 5.27 1.64 -34.63
C LEU A 93 6.19 2.23 -35.71
N ASP A 94 6.26 3.56 -35.80
CA ASP A 94 7.00 4.28 -36.85
C ASP A 94 8.53 4.31 -36.62
N GLY A 95 9.03 3.62 -35.59
CA GLY A 95 10.44 3.64 -35.20
C GLY A 95 10.81 4.88 -34.39
N SER A 96 9.83 5.68 -33.98
CA SER A 96 10.01 6.80 -33.05
C SER A 96 10.02 6.30 -31.61
N ILE A 97 10.85 6.93 -30.78
CA ILE A 97 10.85 6.68 -29.34
C ILE A 97 9.53 7.13 -28.68
N SER A 98 8.84 8.12 -29.28
CA SER A 98 7.54 8.60 -28.79
C SER A 98 6.49 7.49 -28.79
N ASP A 99 6.45 6.68 -29.86
CA ASP A 99 5.43 5.66 -30.05
C ASP A 99 5.69 4.47 -29.12
N ALA A 100 6.97 4.10 -28.98
CA ALA A 100 7.38 3.11 -27.99
C ALA A 100 7.05 3.57 -26.56
N LEU A 101 7.30 4.85 -26.24
CA LEU A 101 6.93 5.43 -24.94
C LEU A 101 5.41 5.41 -24.72
N LEU A 102 4.63 5.87 -25.70
CA LEU A 102 3.18 5.87 -25.64
C LEU A 102 2.63 4.46 -25.46
N LEU A 103 3.10 3.47 -26.23
CA LEU A 103 2.71 2.07 -26.06
C LEU A 103 2.99 1.58 -24.63
N THR A 104 4.20 1.83 -24.10
CA THR A 104 4.55 1.40 -22.74
C THR A 104 3.75 2.11 -21.66
N LEU A 105 3.48 3.40 -21.80
CA LEU A 105 2.65 4.16 -20.86
C LEU A 105 1.19 3.70 -20.89
N SER A 106 0.65 3.46 -22.09
CA SER A 106 -0.65 2.85 -22.27
C SER A 106 -0.71 1.50 -21.56
N ALA A 107 0.29 0.63 -21.74
CA ALA A 107 0.35 -0.66 -21.04
C ALA A 107 0.38 -0.51 -19.51
N VAL A 108 1.22 0.39 -18.98
CA VAL A 108 1.29 0.70 -17.53
C VAL A 108 -0.05 1.20 -16.99
N ALA A 109 -0.75 2.03 -17.76
CA ALA A 109 -2.07 2.54 -17.43
C ALA A 109 -3.20 1.52 -17.69
N GLN A 110 -2.89 0.32 -18.19
CA GLN A 110 -3.85 -0.67 -18.69
C GLN A 110 -4.81 -0.12 -19.76
N GLN A 111 -4.34 0.89 -20.49
CA GLN A 111 -5.02 1.45 -21.66
C GLN A 111 -4.50 0.74 -22.90
N GLY A 112 -5.40 0.39 -23.83
CA GLY A 112 -5.00 -0.13 -25.13
C GLY A 112 -4.34 0.96 -25.97
N CYS A 113 -3.45 0.56 -26.89
CA CYS A 113 -2.94 1.42 -27.95
C CYS A 113 -3.42 0.89 -29.30
N PHE A 114 -3.65 1.77 -30.28
CA PHE A 114 -4.04 1.32 -31.63
C PHE A 114 -2.85 0.88 -32.48
N ILE A 115 -1.63 1.31 -32.10
CA ILE A 115 -0.38 1.01 -32.79
C ILE A 115 0.28 -0.13 -32.03
N GLU A 116 0.62 -1.21 -32.72
CA GLU A 116 1.21 -2.41 -32.11
C GLU A 116 2.36 -2.95 -32.96
N PRO A 117 3.35 -3.65 -32.35
CA PRO A 117 4.33 -4.43 -33.10
C PRO A 117 3.66 -5.53 -33.94
N ARG A 118 4.08 -5.69 -35.21
CA ARG A 118 3.52 -6.72 -36.11
C ARG A 118 4.36 -7.99 -36.11
N ARG A 119 5.65 -7.89 -35.84
CA ARG A 119 6.59 -9.02 -35.85
C ARG A 119 6.69 -9.68 -34.46
N ALA A 120 7.03 -10.98 -34.49
CA ALA A 120 7.20 -11.82 -33.31
C ALA A 120 8.06 -11.22 -32.17
N PRO A 121 9.26 -10.64 -32.41
CA PRO A 121 10.09 -10.13 -31.31
C PRO A 121 9.41 -9.02 -30.51
N GLY A 122 8.78 -8.05 -31.18
CA GLY A 122 8.05 -6.97 -30.51
C GLY A 122 6.85 -7.49 -29.73
N ARG A 123 6.08 -8.42 -30.32
CA ARG A 123 4.92 -9.06 -29.67
C ARG A 123 5.29 -9.88 -28.44
N ILE A 124 6.43 -10.56 -28.46
CA ILE A 124 6.92 -11.30 -27.29
C ILE A 124 7.26 -10.34 -26.15
N ILE A 125 7.97 -9.24 -26.44
CA ILE A 125 8.30 -8.21 -25.44
C ILE A 125 7.03 -7.62 -24.82
N GLU A 126 6.08 -7.24 -25.67
CA GLU A 126 4.79 -6.68 -25.24
C GLU A 126 3.98 -7.67 -24.39
N TRP A 127 3.97 -8.96 -24.77
CA TRP A 127 3.29 -10.00 -23.98
C TRP A 127 3.89 -10.15 -22.57
N PHE A 128 5.22 -10.17 -22.46
CA PHE A 128 5.90 -10.20 -21.15
C PHE A 128 5.65 -8.93 -20.33
N LEU A 129 5.62 -7.76 -20.98
CA LEU A 129 5.30 -6.50 -20.33
C LEU A 129 3.88 -6.54 -19.72
N PHE A 130 2.88 -6.96 -20.49
CA PHE A 130 1.50 -7.07 -20.00
C PHE A 130 1.36 -8.10 -18.87
N LEU A 131 2.01 -9.27 -18.99
CA LEU A 131 2.00 -10.29 -17.95
C LEU A 131 2.59 -9.75 -16.63
N ALA A 132 3.74 -9.07 -16.71
CA ALA A 132 4.40 -8.49 -15.55
C ALA A 132 3.54 -7.39 -14.90
N LEU A 133 2.96 -6.49 -15.71
CA LEU A 133 2.09 -5.42 -15.22
C LEU A 133 0.80 -5.95 -14.60
N MET A 134 0.21 -7.02 -15.14
CA MET A 134 -0.94 -7.68 -14.55
C MET A 134 -0.62 -8.28 -13.18
N ALA A 135 0.51 -8.99 -13.06
CA ALA A 135 0.96 -9.53 -11.78
C ALA A 135 1.21 -8.41 -10.75
N LEU A 136 1.82 -7.30 -11.18
CA LEU A 136 2.11 -6.15 -10.33
C LEU A 136 0.85 -5.42 -9.89
N TYR A 137 -0.13 -5.28 -10.78
CA TYR A 137 -1.43 -4.70 -10.43
C TYR A 137 -2.20 -5.57 -9.43
N ALA A 138 -2.18 -6.89 -9.60
CA ALA A 138 -2.79 -7.82 -8.65
C ALA A 138 -2.12 -7.76 -7.26
N ALA A 139 -0.79 -7.63 -7.21
CA ALA A 139 -0.07 -7.46 -5.95
C ALA A 139 -0.36 -6.09 -5.29
N TYR A 140 -0.44 -5.02 -6.08
CA TYR A 140 -0.78 -3.68 -5.60
C TYR A 140 -2.19 -3.64 -5.00
N SER A 141 -3.17 -4.21 -5.70
CA SER A 141 -4.57 -4.22 -5.27
C SER A 141 -4.82 -5.13 -4.06
N ALA A 142 -4.02 -6.18 -3.87
CA ALA A 142 -4.10 -7.03 -2.69
C ALA A 142 -3.56 -6.37 -1.41
N ASN A 143 -2.68 -5.37 -1.56
CA ASN A 143 -2.00 -4.71 -0.44
C ASN A 143 -2.54 -3.30 -0.12
N ILE A 144 -3.53 -2.82 -0.88
CA ILE A 144 -4.27 -1.58 -0.62
C ILE A 144 -5.63 -1.88 0.00
#